data_AF-A0A851T498-F1
#
_entry.id   AF-A0A851T498-F1
#
_cell.length_a   1.000
_cell.length_b   1.000
_cell.length_c   1.000
_cell.angle_alpha   90.00
_cell.angle_beta   90.00
_cell.angle_gamma   90.00
#
_symmetry.space_group_name_H-M   'P 1'
#
loop_
_entity.id
_entity.type
_entity.pdbx_description
1 polymer ?
#
loop_
_entity_poly.entity_id
_entity_poly.type
_entity_poly.pdbx_seq_one_letter_code
_entity_poly.pdbx_strand_id
1 'polypeptide(L)' 'WTFFVCFLEKVQKELDTVLNPSHLICYEDRKNLPYTNAVIHEIMRFGSIILVTIPRQAVKNTTMLGYHIPKVQLSHLLQC' A
#
# COMPACT_ATOMS: atom_id res chain seq x y z
N TRP A 1 13.27 11.32 -14.91
CA TRP A 1 13.69 10.21 -15.79
C TRP A 1 15.11 9.72 -15.50
N THR A 2 16.09 10.58 -15.19
CA THR A 2 17.42 10.15 -14.71
C THR A 2 17.44 9.58 -13.29
N PHE A 3 16.57 10.05 -12.39
CA PHE A 3 16.52 9.61 -10.99
C PHE A 3 16.13 8.13 -10.80
N PHE A 4 15.31 7.58 -11.71
CA PHE A 4 14.81 6.21 -11.61
C PHE A 4 15.87 5.16 -12.01
N VAL A 5 16.83 5.52 -12.87
CA VAL A 5 17.90 4.61 -13.31
C VAL A 5 18.87 4.32 -12.16
N CYS A 6 19.37 5.36 -11.48
CA CYS A 6 20.26 5.20 -10.31
C CYS A 6 19.57 4.45 -9.16
N PHE A 7 18.25 4.58 -9.08
CA PHE A 7 17.43 3.91 -8.10
C PHE A 7 17.39 2.39 -8.33
N LEU A 8 17.17 1.94 -9.58
CA LEU A 8 17.17 0.52 -9.94
C LEU A 8 18.54 -0.13 -9.75
N GLU A 9 19.63 0.57 -10.04
CA GLU A 9 21.00 0.06 -9.83
C GLU A 9 21.25 -0.32 -8.37
N LYS A 10 20.73 0.45 -7.42
CA LYS A 10 20.87 0.17 -5.98
C LYS A 10 20.05 -1.04 -5.54
N VAL A 11 18.84 -1.20 -6.08
CA VAL A 11 17.99 -2.38 -5.81
C VAL A 11 18.65 -3.63 -6.37
N GLN A 12 19.15 -3.56 -7.61
CA GLN A 12 19.80 -4.70 -8.25
C GLN A 12 21.05 -5.13 -7.51
N LYS A 13 21.84 -4.18 -7.02
CA LYS A 13 22.99 -4.45 -6.15
C LYS A 13 22.60 -5.13 -4.82
N GLU A 14 21.51 -4.71 -4.18
CA GLU A 14 21.01 -5.37 -2.97
C GLU A 14 20.58 -6.81 -3.27
N LEU A 15 19.86 -7.03 -4.39
CA LEU A 15 19.43 -8.35 -4.83
C LEU A 15 20.63 -9.27 -5.09
N ASP A 16 21.63 -8.81 -5.85
CA ASP A 16 22.84 -9.58 -6.14
C ASP A 16 23.67 -9.91 -4.88
N THR A 17 23.56 -9.09 -3.84
CA THR A 17 24.28 -9.30 -2.56
C THR A 17 23.56 -10.32 -1.67
N VAL A 18 22.23 -10.28 -1.63
CA VAL A 18 21.41 -11.07 -0.69
C VAL A 18 20.96 -12.39 -1.31
N LEU A 19 20.70 -12.41 -2.62
CA LEU A 19 20.19 -13.57 -3.34
C LEU A 19 21.29 -14.18 -4.18
N ASN A 20 21.49 -15.49 -4.03
CA ASN A 20 22.36 -16.21 -4.95
C ASN A 20 21.71 -16.27 -6.35
N PRO A 21 22.48 -16.11 -7.45
CA PRO A 21 21.95 -16.09 -8.82
C PRO A 21 21.14 -17.33 -9.24
N SER A 22 21.30 -18.45 -8.52
CA SER A 22 20.61 -19.72 -8.77
C SER A 22 19.33 -19.91 -7.95
N HIS A 23 18.99 -18.98 -7.06
CA HIS A 23 17.82 -19.08 -6.18
C HIS A 23 16.61 -18.38 -6.82
N LEU A 24 15.45 -19.04 -6.77
CA LEU A 24 14.18 -18.42 -7.17
C LEU A 24 13.71 -17.47 -6.07
N ILE A 25 13.30 -16.26 -6.45
CA ILE A 25 12.83 -15.25 -5.51
C ILE A 25 11.53 -15.73 -4.87
N CYS A 26 11.53 -15.91 -3.55
CA CYS A 26 10.34 -16.29 -2.79
C CYS A 26 9.88 -15.15 -1.86
N TYR A 27 8.65 -15.23 -1.34
CA TYR A 27 8.10 -14.15 -0.51
C TYR A 27 8.84 -14.04 0.83
N GLU A 28 9.40 -15.14 1.32
CA GLU A 28 10.19 -15.21 2.55
C GLU A 28 11.45 -14.34 2.47
N ASP A 29 12.04 -14.23 1.28
CA ASP A 29 13.26 -13.44 1.02
C ASP A 29 13.03 -11.94 1.21
N ARG A 30 11.78 -11.49 1.17
CA ARG A 30 11.41 -10.09 1.43
C ARG A 30 11.91 -9.58 2.78
N LYS A 31 12.05 -10.46 3.78
CA LYS A 31 12.59 -10.09 5.10
C LYS A 31 14.07 -9.70 5.04
N ASN A 32 14.80 -10.23 4.06
CA ASN A 32 16.23 -10.00 3.89
C ASN A 32 16.52 -8.81 2.95
N LEU A 33 15.49 -8.19 2.35
CA LEU A 33 15.59 -7.10 1.37
C LEU A 33 14.95 -5.80 1.91
N PRO A 34 15.54 -5.15 2.92
CA PRO A 34 14.97 -3.96 3.55
C PRO A 34 14.88 -2.77 2.59
N TYR A 35 15.86 -2.56 1.70
CA TYR A 35 15.88 -1.41 0.80
C TYR A 35 14.83 -1.57 -0.31
N THR A 36 14.78 -2.74 -0.95
CA THR A 36 13.74 -3.08 -1.93
C THR A 36 12.33 -2.97 -1.34
N ASN A 37 12.12 -3.39 -0.09
CA ASN A 37 10.82 -3.28 0.56
C ASN A 37 10.42 -1.82 0.83
N ALA A 38 11.35 -1.00 1.34
CA ALA A 38 11.12 0.42 1.57
C ALA A 38 10.75 1.15 0.27
N VAL A 39 11.41 0.77 -0.82
CA VAL A 39 11.15 1.32 -2.16
C VAL A 39 9.76 1.01 -2.63
N ILE A 40 9.35 -0.25 -2.55
CA ILE A 40 8.01 -0.65 -2.98
C ILE A 40 6.96 0.15 -2.20
N HIS A 41 7.19 0.37 -0.90
CA HIS A 41 6.31 1.19 -0.08
C HIS A 41 6.32 2.66 -0.52
N GLU A 42 7.46 3.22 -0.88
CA GLU A 42 7.57 4.59 -1.40
C GLU A 42 6.91 4.75 -2.77
N ILE A 43 7.02 3.75 -3.66
CA ILE A 43 6.33 3.71 -4.95
C ILE A 43 4.82 3.61 -4.71
N MET A 44 4.36 2.78 -3.78
CA MET A 44 2.94 2.72 -3.44
C MET A 44 2.44 4.01 -2.80
N ARG A 45 3.24 4.70 -1.97
CA ARG A 45 2.90 6.02 -1.43
C ARG A 45 2.75 7.06 -2.55
N PHE A 46 3.67 7.06 -3.50
CA PHE A 46 3.67 8.00 -4.62
C PHE A 46 2.60 7.67 -5.67
N GLY A 47 2.35 6.38 -5.91
CA GLY A 47 1.41 5.85 -6.90
C GLY A 47 -0.01 5.62 -6.38
N SER A 48 -0.26 5.76 -5.08
CA SER A 48 -1.61 5.73 -4.51
C SER A 48 -2.35 7.03 -4.86
N ILE A 49 -2.79 7.11 -6.11
CA ILE A 49 -3.69 8.14 -6.66
C ILE A 49 -5.09 8.04 -6.02
N ILE A 50 -5.37 6.96 -5.29
CA ILE A 50 -6.56 6.82 -4.44
C ILE A 50 -6.37 7.71 -3.20
N LEU A 51 -6.56 9.02 -3.40
CA LEU A 51 -6.49 10.05 -2.37
C LEU A 51 -7.56 9.87 -1.28
N VAL A 52 -8.64 9.14 -1.61
CA VAL A 52 -9.74 8.80 -0.73
C VAL A 52 -10.02 7.31 -0.94
N THR A 53 -9.71 6.48 0.06
CA THR A 53 -10.10 5.07 0.07
C THR A 53 -11.62 4.96 -0.16
N ILE A 54 -12.07 3.87 -0.79
CA ILE A 54 -13.50 3.58 -1.03
C ILE A 54 -14.33 3.99 0.20
N PRO A 55 -15.35 4.86 0.04
CA PRO A 55 -16.12 5.37 1.16
C PRO A 55 -16.69 4.21 1.97
N ARG A 56 -16.36 4.16 3.26
CA ARG A 56 -16.84 3.11 4.16
C ARG A 56 -18.15 3.57 4.81
N GLN A 57 -19.11 2.66 4.87
CA GLN A 57 -20.41 2.92 5.48
C GLN A 57 -20.51 2.22 6.84
N ALA A 58 -21.03 2.92 7.84
CA ALA A 58 -21.29 2.34 9.16
C ALA A 58 -22.43 1.32 9.09
N VAL A 59 -22.13 0.05 9.39
CA VAL A 59 -23.12 -1.05 9.39
C VAL A 59 -24.05 -0.96 10.61
N LYS A 60 -23.56 -0.35 11.70
CA LYS A 60 -24.28 -0.14 12.96
C LYS A 60 -24.02 1.29 13.45
N ASN A 61 -24.93 1.83 14.26
CA ASN A 61 -24.72 3.10 14.95
C ASN A 61 -23.46 2.98 15.81
N THR A 62 -22.46 3.82 15.53
CA THR A 62 -21.19 3.79 16.25
C THR A 62 -20.76 5.21 16.58
N THR A 63 -20.21 5.39 17.76
CA THR A 63 -19.58 6.65 18.18
C THR A 63 -18.08 6.52 17.90
N MET A 64 -17.56 7.36 17.01
CA MET A 64 -16.12 7.41 16.71
C MET A 64 -15.61 8.81 17.06
N LEU A 65 -14.55 8.88 17.87
CA LEU A 65 -13.89 10.14 18.26
C LEU A 65 -14.87 11.21 18.81
N GLY A 66 -15.91 10.79 19.53
CA GLY A 66 -16.94 11.68 20.09
C GLY A 66 -18.04 12.08 19.12
N TYR A 67 -17.95 11.71 17.85
CA TYR A 67 -19.01 11.93 16.86
C TYR A 67 -19.91 10.70 16.75
N HIS A 68 -21.22 10.90 16.86
CA HIS A 68 -22.19 9.84 16.64
C HIS A 68 -22.42 9.65 15.14
N ILE A 69 -21.98 8.51 14.59
CA ILE A 69 -22.18 8.14 13.19
C ILE A 69 -23.41 7.21 13.10
N PRO A 70 -24.53 7.69 12.55
CA PRO A 70 -25.71 6.85 12.38
C PRO A 70 -25.49 5.82 11.26
N LYS A 71 -26.16 4.68 11.37
CA LYS A 71 -26.28 3.71 10.29
C LYS A 71 -27.00 4.38 9.13
N VAL A 72 -26.32 4.51 7.99
CA VAL A 72 -26.96 4.97 6.75
C VAL A 72 -27.89 3.85 6.28
N GLN A 73 -29.19 4.13 6.27
CA GLN A 73 -30.22 3.20 5.83
C GLN A 73 -30.41 3.37 4.31
N LEU A 74 -30.06 2.34 3.53
CA LEU A 74 -30.14 2.35 2.05
C LEU A 74 -31.54 2.72 1.51
N SER A 75 -32.60 2.60 2.31
CA SER A 75 -33.95 3.02 1.93
C SER A 75 -34.11 4.54 1.74
N HIS A 76 -33.23 5.35 2.32
CA HIS A 76 -33.34 6.83 2.27
C HIS A 76 -32.60 7.46 1.08
N LEU A 77 -31.81 6.67 0.33
CA LEU A 77 -31.07 7.10 -0.87
C LEU A 77 -31.83 6.87 -2.18
N LEU A 78 -32.98 6.18 -2.15
CA LEU A 78 -33.86 5.93 -3.30
C LEU A 78 -35.08 6.87 -3.35
N GLN A 79 -35.09 7.92 -2.53
CA GLN A 79 -36.14 8.95 -2.52
C GLN A 79 -35.65 10.32 -3.03
N CYS A 80 -34.48 10.37 -3.67
CA CYS A 80 -34.05 11.50 -4.50
C CYS A 80 -33.98 11.06 -5.96
#